data_AF-A0A7K1WU39-F1
#
_entry.id   AF-A0A7K1WU39-F1
#
_cell.length_a   1.000
_cell.length_b   1.000
_cell.length_c   1.000
_cell.angle_alpha   90.00
_cell.angle_beta   90.00
_cell.angle_gamma   90.00
#
_symmetry.space_group_name_H-M   'P 1'
#
loop_
_entity.id
_entity.type
_entity.pdbx_description
1 polymer ?
#
loop_
_entity_poly.entity_id
_entity_poly.type
_entity_poly.pdbx_seq_one_letter_code
_entity_poly.pdbx_strand_id
1 'polypeptide(L)'
;MMLSYFLTGSLHDHDNDFELTIRQSGSDAGSPQYILRLEDLTSAEKLCWESLRTGFADALSALSDFTAGKRIRFYGKNATSSTIDPLIDRQLQEFIYSSVSGHL
;
A
#
# COMPACT_ATOMS: atom_id res chain seq x y z
N MET A 1 7.64 6.93 -12.21
CA MET A 1 7.88 5.49 -11.93
C MET A 1 6.57 4.83 -11.54
N MET A 2 6.35 3.55 -11.86
CA MET A 2 5.20 2.77 -11.41
C MET A 2 5.68 1.44 -10.85
N LEU A 3 5.20 1.07 -9.66
CA LEU A 3 5.47 -0.18 -8.97
C LEU A 3 4.13 -0.82 -8.58
N SER A 4 4.09 -2.14 -8.58
CA SER A 4 2.92 -2.92 -8.20
C SER A 4 3.36 -4.04 -7.27
N TYR A 5 2.53 -4.27 -6.25
CA TYR A 5 2.73 -5.26 -5.22
C TYR A 5 1.46 -6.07 -5.04
N PHE A 6 1.58 -7.38 -5.02
CA PHE A 6 0.55 -8.27 -4.51
C PHE A 6 0.69 -8.36 -2.99
N LEU A 7 -0.37 -8.06 -2.27
CA LEU A 7 -0.43 -8.08 -0.81
C LEU A 7 -1.37 -9.18 -0.36
N THR A 8 -0.91 -9.98 0.60
CA THR A 8 -1.75 -10.95 1.32
C THR A 8 -2.14 -10.37 2.66
N GLY A 9 -3.39 -10.51 3.04
CA GLY A 9 -3.93 -9.88 4.24
C GLY A 9 -5.26 -10.47 4.67
N SER A 10 -5.95 -9.73 5.53
CA SER A 10 -7.33 -9.99 5.91
C SER A 10 -8.19 -8.75 5.68
N LEU A 11 -9.44 -8.95 5.29
CA LEU A 11 -10.51 -7.94 5.34
C LEU A 11 -11.61 -8.50 6.25
N HIS A 12 -11.99 -7.77 7.31
CA HIS A 12 -13.00 -8.23 8.28
C HIS A 12 -12.71 -9.65 8.84
N ASP A 13 -11.43 -9.93 9.16
CA ASP A 13 -10.95 -11.22 9.67
C ASP A 13 -11.07 -12.42 8.69
N HIS A 14 -11.35 -12.16 7.41
CA HIS A 14 -11.28 -13.15 6.33
C HIS A 14 -10.03 -12.93 5.49
N ASP A 15 -9.35 -14.02 5.12
CA ASP A 15 -8.21 -13.97 4.19
C ASP A 15 -8.62 -13.25 2.90
N ASN A 16 -7.77 -12.32 2.47
CA ASN A 16 -8.04 -11.48 1.32
C ASN A 16 -6.75 -11.08 0.61
N ASP A 17 -6.81 -11.06 -0.71
CA ASP A 17 -5.72 -10.63 -1.57
C ASP A 17 -5.99 -9.23 -2.09
N PHE A 18 -4.93 -8.42 -2.13
CA PHE A 18 -4.97 -7.05 -2.60
C PHE A 18 -3.85 -6.79 -3.60
N GLU A 19 -4.07 -5.84 -4.49
CA GLU A 19 -3.03 -5.22 -5.29
C GLU A 19 -2.80 -3.79 -4.82
N LEU A 20 -1.54 -3.45 -4.54
CA LEU A 20 -1.11 -2.09 -4.27
C LEU A 20 -0.28 -1.59 -5.45
N THR A 21 -0.78 -0.56 -6.12
CA THR A 21 -0.07 0.17 -7.16
C THR A 21 0.45 1.49 -6.61
N ILE A 22 1.74 1.76 -6.81
CA ILE A 22 2.43 2.98 -6.41
C ILE A 22 2.92 3.68 -7.67
N ARG A 23 2.42 4.89 -7.92
CA ARG A 23 2.89 5.75 -9.01
C ARG A 23 3.57 6.97 -8.43
N GLN A 24 4.83 7.14 -8.79
CA GLN A 24 5.57 8.36 -8.50
C GLN A 24 5.48 9.28 -9.71
N SER A 25 4.88 10.45 -9.52
CA SER A 25 4.91 11.53 -10.51
C SER A 25 6.04 12.49 -10.17
N GLY A 26 6.89 12.77 -11.16
CA GLY A 26 7.99 13.72 -11.01
C GLY A 26 7.46 15.15 -10.99
N SER A 27 7.95 15.97 -10.08
CA SER A 27 7.92 17.42 -10.23
C SER A 27 9.35 17.86 -10.52
N ASP A 28 9.53 18.50 -11.69
CA ASP A 28 10.80 19.06 -12.17
C ASP A 28 11.40 20.13 -11.21
N ALA A 29 10.68 20.53 -10.16
CA ALA A 29 11.10 21.52 -9.17
C ALA A 29 10.49 21.35 -7.75
N GLY A 30 9.92 20.18 -7.41
CA GLY A 30 9.15 19.99 -6.18
C GLY A 30 9.27 18.59 -5.58
N SER A 31 8.91 18.46 -4.30
CA SER A 31 8.89 17.18 -3.58
C SER A 31 8.11 16.11 -4.36
N PRO A 32 8.61 14.86 -4.42
CA PRO A 32 7.99 13.81 -5.22
C PRO A 32 6.57 13.52 -4.73
N GLN A 33 5.65 13.37 -5.68
CA GLN A 33 4.26 13.01 -5.39
C GLN A 33 4.05 11.52 -5.64
N TYR A 34 3.35 10.88 -4.72
CA TYR A 34 3.02 9.47 -4.76
C TYR A 34 1.51 9.29 -4.81
N ILE A 35 1.07 8.52 -5.79
CA ILE A 35 -0.30 8.01 -5.89
C ILE A 35 -0.23 6.55 -5.45
N LEU A 36 -0.91 6.22 -4.37
CA LEU A 36 -1.12 4.84 -3.93
C LEU A 36 -2.54 4.45 -4.29
N ARG A 37 -2.70 3.28 -4.91
CA ARG A 37 -3.99 2.68 -5.20
C ARG A 37 -4.00 1.26 -4.66
N LEU A 38 -4.93 0.98 -3.74
CA LEU A 38 -5.17 -0.34 -3.18
C LEU A 38 -6.45 -0.91 -3.78
N GLU A 39 -6.37 -2.10 -4.35
CA GLU A 39 -7.49 -2.82 -4.94
C GLU A 39 -7.64 -4.17 -4.25
N ASP A 40 -8.85 -4.47 -3.83
CA ASP A 40 -9.23 -5.78 -3.33
C ASP A 40 -9.57 -6.71 -4.51
N LEU A 41 -8.87 -7.84 -4.58
CA LEU A 41 -8.95 -8.78 -5.69
C LEU A 41 -9.98 -9.88 -5.43
N THR A 42 -10.15 -10.30 -4.19
CA THR A 42 -10.86 -11.54 -3.84
C THR A 42 -12.20 -11.30 -3.18
N SER A 43 -12.37 -10.25 -2.38
CA SER A 43 -13.63 -10.05 -1.66
C SER A 43 -14.78 -9.69 -2.61
N ALA A 44 -16.01 -9.88 -2.12
CA ALA A 44 -17.22 -9.48 -2.85
C ALA A 44 -17.43 -7.96 -2.85
N GLU A 45 -16.83 -7.24 -1.90
CA GLU A 45 -16.97 -5.78 -1.77
C GLU A 45 -16.18 -5.02 -2.84
N LYS A 46 -15.15 -5.65 -3.44
CA LYS A 46 -14.28 -5.07 -4.48
C LYS A 46 -13.83 -3.66 -4.12
N LEU A 47 -13.29 -3.52 -2.90
CA LEU A 47 -12.81 -2.26 -2.39
C LEU A 47 -11.73 -1.67 -3.30
N CYS A 48 -11.86 -0.40 -3.63
CA CYS A 48 -10.85 0.37 -4.34
C CYS A 48 -10.61 1.67 -3.60
N TRP A 49 -9.35 1.93 -3.26
CA TRP A 49 -8.93 3.15 -2.58
C TRP A 49 -7.75 3.75 -3.32
N GLU A 50 -7.77 5.08 -3.52
CA GLU A 50 -6.68 5.81 -4.14
C GLU A 50 -6.41 7.11 -3.37
N SER A 51 -5.13 7.45 -3.22
CA SER A 51 -4.72 8.69 -2.57
C SER A 51 -3.45 9.25 -3.20
N LEU A 52 -3.46 10.56 -3.43
CA LEU A 52 -2.31 11.36 -3.85
C LEU A 52 -1.75 12.11 -2.65
N ARG A 53 -0.46 11.93 -2.37
CA ARG A 53 0.26 12.62 -1.29
C ARG A 53 1.65 13.07 -1.74
N THR A 54 2.16 14.10 -1.08
CA THR A 54 3.53 14.58 -1.26
C THR A 54 4.43 13.78 -0.31
N GLY A 55 5.37 13.01 -0.83
CA GLY A 55 6.17 12.08 -0.02
C GLY A 55 5.50 10.72 0.20
N PHE A 56 6.34 9.68 0.25
CA PHE A 56 5.86 8.30 0.35
C PHE A 56 5.36 7.94 1.76
N ALA A 57 6.00 8.47 2.81
CA ALA A 57 5.57 8.28 4.19
C ALA A 57 4.14 8.81 4.44
N ASP A 58 3.82 9.99 3.92
CA ASP A 58 2.47 10.56 4.04
C ASP A 58 1.43 9.72 3.29
N ALA A 59 1.82 9.13 2.15
CA ALA A 59 0.98 8.21 1.41
C ALA A 59 0.71 6.91 2.19
N LEU A 60 1.75 6.36 2.84
CA LEU A 60 1.61 5.19 3.73
C LEU A 60 0.77 5.50 4.96
N SER A 61 0.89 6.70 5.55
CA SER A 61 0.02 7.13 6.65
C SER A 61 -1.44 7.15 6.22
N ALA A 62 -1.75 7.71 5.04
CA ALA A 62 -3.12 7.72 4.53
C ALA A 62 -3.66 6.30 4.23
N LEU A 63 -2.80 5.39 3.77
CA LEU A 63 -3.13 3.97 3.60
C LEU A 63 -3.38 3.30 4.96
N SER A 64 -2.58 3.63 5.98
CA SER A 64 -2.77 3.15 7.36
C SER A 64 -4.14 3.53 7.91
N ASP A 65 -4.54 4.80 7.75
CA ASP A 65 -5.85 5.28 8.22
C ASP A 65 -7.00 4.55 7.52
N PHE A 66 -6.88 4.37 6.20
CA PHE A 66 -7.89 3.64 5.41
C PHE A 66 -8.00 2.18 5.85
N THR A 67 -6.86 1.48 5.96
CA THR A 67 -6.83 0.07 6.33
C THR A 67 -7.31 -0.16 7.76
N ALA A 68 -6.95 0.72 8.70
CA ALA A 68 -7.51 0.70 10.06
C ALA A 68 -9.03 0.89 10.06
N GLY A 69 -9.55 1.88 9.32
CA GLY A 69 -10.98 2.13 9.20
C GLY A 69 -11.77 0.98 8.56
N LYS A 70 -11.12 0.21 7.67
CA LYS A 70 -11.71 -0.97 7.00
C LYS A 70 -11.37 -2.30 7.66
N ARG A 71 -10.65 -2.29 8.78
CA ARG A 71 -10.15 -3.51 9.46
C ARG A 71 -9.38 -4.43 8.50
N ILE A 72 -8.57 -3.81 7.64
CA ILE A 72 -7.62 -4.51 6.77
C ILE A 72 -6.32 -4.70 7.54
N ARG A 73 -5.76 -5.91 7.47
CA ARG A 73 -4.40 -6.21 7.98
C ARG A 73 -3.61 -6.87 6.87
N PHE A 74 -2.34 -6.52 6.73
CA PHE A 74 -1.46 -7.16 5.76
C PHE A 74 -0.48 -8.08 6.48
N TYR A 75 -0.17 -9.21 5.85
CA TYR A 75 0.73 -10.24 6.38
C TYR A 75 1.96 -10.45 5.49
N GLY A 76 1.85 -10.12 4.20
CA GLY A 76 2.95 -10.29 3.25
C GLY A 76 2.80 -9.43 2.02
N LYS A 77 3.93 -9.23 1.34
CA LYS A 77 4.00 -8.57 0.02
C LYS A 77 4.88 -9.36 -0.93
N ASN A 78 4.51 -9.32 -2.21
CA ASN A 78 5.35 -9.76 -3.32
C ASN A 78 5.34 -8.65 -4.38
N ALA A 79 6.52 -8.17 -4.77
CA ALA A 79 6.61 -7.24 -5.89
C ALA A 79 6.23 -7.97 -7.19
N THR A 80 5.29 -7.40 -7.95
CA THR A 80 4.86 -7.93 -9.25
C THR A 80 5.45 -7.16 -10.42
N SER A 81 6.02 -5.97 -10.15
CA SER A 81 6.77 -5.19 -11.13
C SER A 81 8.19 -5.73 -11.35
N SER A 82 8.65 -5.66 -12.60
CA SER A 82 10.01 -6.07 -12.99
C SER A 82 11.11 -5.17 -12.41
N THR A 83 10.75 -3.95 -12.03
CA THR A 83 11.65 -2.98 -11.40
C THR A 83 11.15 -2.70 -9.99
N ILE A 84 12.06 -2.59 -9.04
CA ILE A 84 11.75 -2.33 -7.62
C ILE A 84 12.59 -1.13 -7.19
N ASP A 85 11.98 -0.19 -6.49
CA ASP A 85 12.69 0.83 -5.73
C ASP A 85 12.98 0.29 -4.32
N PRO A 86 14.26 0.08 -3.93
CA PRO A 86 14.60 -0.52 -2.65
C PRO A 86 14.12 0.30 -1.43
N LEU A 87 14.04 1.62 -1.57
CA LEU A 87 13.61 2.52 -0.49
C LEU A 87 12.10 2.40 -0.25
N ILE A 88 11.33 2.35 -1.34
CA ILE A 88 9.87 2.13 -1.29
C ILE A 88 9.58 0.72 -0.77
N ASP A 89 10.31 -0.29 -1.26
CA ASP A 89 10.12 -1.68 -0.85
C ASP A 89 10.36 -1.87 0.65
N ARG A 90 11.43 -1.28 1.19
CA ARG A 90 11.74 -1.33 2.62
C ARG A 90 10.67 -0.65 3.47
N GLN A 91 10.26 0.56 3.11
CA GLN A 91 9.21 1.29 3.84
C GLN A 91 7.87 0.55 3.81
N LEU A 92 7.53 -0.07 2.68
CA LEU A 92 6.32 -0.90 2.59
C LEU A 92 6.44 -2.17 3.46
N GLN A 93 7.62 -2.78 3.54
CA GLN A 93 7.87 -3.92 4.42
C GLN A 93 7.72 -3.54 5.90
N GLU A 94 8.27 -2.39 6.30
CA GLU A 94 8.15 -1.84 7.66
C GLU A 94 6.68 -1.55 8.01
N PHE A 95 5.94 -0.96 7.08
CA PHE A 95 4.50 -0.72 7.21
C PHE A 95 3.71 -2.01 7.49
N ILE A 96 3.91 -3.06 6.67
CA ILE A 96 3.24 -4.35 6.83
C ILE A 96 3.63 -5.00 8.17
N TYR A 97 4.91 -4.97 8.55
CA TYR A 97 5.37 -5.56 9.80
C TYR A 97 4.79 -4.86 11.03
N SER A 98 4.62 -3.54 10.96
CA SER A 98 3.95 -2.76 12.01
C SER A 98 2.48 -3.16 12.18
N SER A 99 1.78 -3.42 11.06
CA SER A 99 0.39 -3.89 11.09
C SER A 99 0.23 -5.27 11.74
N VAL A 100 1.23 -6.14 11.63
CA VAL A 100 1.24 -7.48 12.25
C VAL A 100 1.53 -7.42 13.76
N SER A 101 2.37 -6.48 14.19
CA SER A 101 2.90 -6.44 15.56
C SER A 101 1.97 -5.75 16.58
N GLY A 102 0.82 -5.22 16.16
CA GLY A 102 -0.17 -4.62 17.07
C GLY A 102 0.29 -3.32 17.75
N HIS A 103 1.34 -2.67 17.26
CA HIS A 103 1.75 -1.33 17.72
C HIS A 103 1.07 -0.24 16.88
N LEU A 104 -0.21 0.02 17.19
CA LEU A 104 -0.93 1.26 16.91
C LEU A 104 -1.76 1.62 18.14
#